data_AF-A0A3M2CF68-F1
#
_entry.id   AF-A0A3M2CF68-F1
#
_cell.length_a   1.000
_cell.length_b   1.000
_cell.length_c   1.000
_cell.angle_alpha   90.00
_cell.angle_beta   90.00
_cell.angle_gamma   90.00
#
_symmetry.space_group_name_H-M   'P 1'
#
loop_
_entity.id
_entity.type
_entity.pdbx_description
1 polymer ?
#
loop_
_entity_poly.entity_id
_entity_poly.type
_entity_poly.pdbx_seq_one_letter_code
_entity_poly.pdbx_strand_id
1 'polypeptide(L)'
;MTQKEPKSIDAKLRRIEQLLGERKRDDYESLRARLTEARELFHDMLAERFTEAFNAHLAAQPQATFREKQALTRDANADLRALGLAIRCPRTGEPAVFHADVGHKPAEGRFMVALVSNDRDRKRTVSSQHLFQVELRGNPNRREGGAEYWARRVSEQPPSTRGR
;
A
#
# COMPACT_ATOMS: atom_id res chain seq x y z
N MET A 1 -1.42 -1.18 -26.72
CA MET A 1 -0.62 -2.43 -26.72
C MET A 1 -0.53 -2.93 -25.29
N THR A 2 -1.28 -3.98 -24.93
CA THR A 2 -1.29 -4.53 -23.56
C THR A 2 -0.16 -5.55 -23.45
N GLN A 3 0.96 -5.18 -22.82
CA GLN A 3 2.03 -6.14 -22.55
C GLN A 3 1.53 -7.18 -21.55
N LYS A 4 1.83 -8.45 -21.82
CA LYS A 4 1.40 -9.59 -20.99
C LYS A 4 2.23 -9.60 -19.71
N GLU A 5 1.60 -9.50 -18.55
CA GLU A 5 2.30 -9.50 -17.25
C GLU A 5 3.12 -10.79 -17.05
N PRO A 6 4.39 -10.69 -16.59
CA PRO A 6 5.22 -11.85 -16.28
C PRO A 6 4.63 -12.64 -15.11
N LYS A 7 4.32 -13.94 -15.34
CA LYS A 7 3.61 -14.78 -14.37
C LYS A 7 4.47 -15.40 -13.25
N SER A 8 5.80 -15.40 -13.37
CA SER A 8 6.72 -16.02 -12.41
C SER A 8 7.65 -14.97 -11.80
N ILE A 9 8.03 -15.17 -10.54
CA ILE A 9 9.04 -14.37 -9.84
C ILE A 9 10.33 -14.21 -10.67
N ASP A 10 10.81 -15.28 -11.31
CA ASP A 10 12.03 -15.23 -12.12
C ASP A 10 11.85 -14.41 -13.41
N ALA A 11 10.62 -14.35 -13.93
CA ALA A 11 10.31 -13.50 -15.08
C ALA A 11 10.22 -12.02 -14.66
N LYS A 12 9.66 -11.74 -13.48
CA LYS A 12 9.62 -10.40 -12.88
C LYS A 12 11.04 -9.89 -12.58
N LEU A 13 11.92 -10.71 -12.00
CA LEU A 13 13.33 -10.37 -11.74
C LEU A 13 14.08 -10.00 -13.02
N ARG A 14 14.04 -10.86 -14.04
CA ARG A 14 14.68 -10.59 -15.33
C ARG A 14 14.16 -9.31 -15.97
N ARG A 15 12.86 -9.03 -15.82
CA ARG A 15 12.26 -7.78 -16.32
C ARG A 15 12.79 -6.55 -15.57
N ILE A 16 12.90 -6.61 -14.25
CA ILE A 16 13.50 -5.54 -13.44
C ILE A 16 14.96 -5.31 -13.87
N GLU A 17 15.75 -6.37 -14.01
CA GLU A 17 17.15 -6.29 -14.47
C GLU A 17 17.25 -5.62 -15.84
N GLN A 18 16.37 -5.99 -16.78
CA GLN A 18 16.30 -5.35 -18.09
C GLN A 18 15.96 -3.85 -17.98
N LEU A 19 14.93 -3.51 -17.21
CA LEU A 19 14.47 -2.13 -17.04
C LEU A 19 15.56 -1.23 -16.46
N LEU A 20 16.36 -1.75 -15.51
CA LEU A 20 17.43 -1.02 -14.84
C LEU A 20 18.76 -1.05 -15.63
N GLY A 21 19.02 -2.10 -16.40
CA GLY A 21 20.26 -2.29 -17.15
C GLY A 21 20.34 -1.50 -18.47
N GLU A 22 19.20 -1.14 -19.07
CA GLU A 22 19.15 -0.35 -20.31
C GLU A 22 19.66 1.09 -20.08
N ARG A 23 20.92 1.33 -20.42
CA ARG A 23 21.59 2.65 -20.40
C ARG A 23 21.37 3.43 -21.71
N LYS A 24 20.14 3.50 -22.19
CA LYS A 24 19.80 4.38 -23.32
C LYS A 24 19.79 5.84 -22.83
N ARG A 25 20.11 6.78 -23.72
CA ARG A 25 19.83 8.21 -23.51
C ARG A 25 18.33 8.43 -23.66
N ASP A 26 17.60 7.98 -22.66
CA ASP A 26 16.17 8.20 -22.58
C ASP A 26 15.91 9.64 -22.17
N ASP A 27 14.80 10.19 -22.66
CA ASP A 27 14.22 11.35 -22.02
C ASP A 27 13.74 11.02 -20.60
N TYR A 28 13.47 12.05 -19.82
CA TYR A 28 13.08 11.90 -18.42
C TYR A 28 11.80 11.07 -18.23
N GLU A 29 10.78 11.23 -19.09
CA GLU A 29 9.50 10.52 -18.94
C GLU A 29 9.66 9.03 -19.22
N SER A 30 10.46 8.68 -20.23
CA SER A 30 10.81 7.30 -20.56
C SER A 30 11.55 6.62 -19.40
N LEU A 31 12.53 7.30 -18.80
CA LEU A 31 13.24 6.78 -17.62
C LEU A 31 12.30 6.64 -16.41
N ARG A 32 11.48 7.65 -16.14
CA ARG A 32 10.50 7.64 -15.04
C ARG A 32 9.50 6.49 -15.18
N ALA A 33 9.00 6.25 -16.38
CA ALA A 33 8.08 5.14 -16.66
C ALA A 33 8.74 3.78 -16.38
N ARG A 34 9.97 3.56 -16.85
CA ARG A 34 10.72 2.32 -16.59
C ARG A 34 10.99 2.09 -15.10
N LEU A 35 11.41 3.12 -14.39
CA LEU A 35 11.64 3.04 -12.94
C LEU A 35 10.34 2.78 -12.17
N THR A 36 9.22 3.34 -12.63
CA THR A 36 7.90 3.08 -12.06
C THR A 36 7.50 1.61 -12.26
N GLU A 37 7.65 1.07 -13.47
CA GLU A 37 7.39 -0.34 -13.77
C GLU A 37 8.27 -1.27 -12.93
N ALA A 38 9.58 -0.99 -12.85
CA ALA A 38 10.51 -1.79 -12.05
C ALA A 38 10.13 -1.80 -10.56
N ARG A 39 9.73 -0.63 -10.03
CA ARG A 39 9.25 -0.49 -8.65
C ARG A 39 7.96 -1.28 -8.41
N GLU A 40 7.01 -1.24 -9.33
CA GLU A 40 5.74 -1.97 -9.22
C GLU A 40 5.99 -3.49 -9.20
N LEU A 41 6.77 -4.00 -10.15
CA LEU A 41 7.16 -5.41 -10.21
C LEU A 41 7.86 -5.87 -8.92
N PHE A 42 8.76 -5.04 -8.38
CA PHE A 42 9.46 -5.35 -7.14
C PHE A 42 8.50 -5.49 -5.94
N HIS A 43 7.55 -4.56 -5.78
CA HIS A 43 6.59 -4.63 -4.67
C HIS A 43 5.59 -5.78 -4.85
N ASP A 44 5.22 -6.13 -6.07
CA ASP A 44 4.35 -7.29 -6.32
C ASP A 44 5.06 -8.59 -5.94
N MET A 45 6.35 -8.72 -6.26
CA MET A 45 7.15 -9.85 -5.80
C MET A 45 7.27 -9.89 -4.27
N LEU A 46 7.51 -8.73 -3.66
CA LEU A 46 7.62 -8.62 -2.21
C LEU A 46 6.32 -9.02 -1.52
N ALA A 47 5.18 -8.56 -2.04
CA ALA A 47 3.85 -8.93 -1.57
C ALA A 47 3.61 -10.43 -1.68
N GLU A 48 3.90 -11.04 -2.84
CA GLU A 48 3.75 -12.48 -3.08
C GLU A 48 4.57 -13.30 -2.07
N ARG A 49 5.83 -12.91 -1.84
CA ARG A 49 6.72 -13.62 -0.91
C ARG A 49 6.36 -13.40 0.56
N PHE A 50 5.87 -12.22 0.92
CA PHE A 50 5.63 -11.86 2.32
C PHE A 50 4.24 -12.27 2.83
N THR A 51 3.27 -12.48 1.92
CA THR A 51 1.87 -12.72 2.30
C THR A 51 1.69 -13.90 3.26
N GLU A 52 2.28 -15.05 2.98
CA GLU A 52 2.11 -16.25 3.81
C GLU A 52 2.68 -16.05 5.22
N ALA A 53 3.96 -15.62 5.30
CA ALA A 53 4.63 -15.36 6.57
C ALA A 53 3.92 -14.27 7.39
N PHE A 54 3.41 -13.24 6.72
CA PHE A 54 2.67 -12.17 7.36
C PHE A 54 1.34 -12.68 7.96
N ASN A 55 0.57 -13.48 7.23
CA ASN A 55 -0.66 -14.07 7.76
C ASN A 55 -0.39 -15.01 8.95
N ALA A 56 0.67 -15.82 8.87
CA ALA A 56 1.10 -16.67 9.99
C ALA A 56 1.47 -15.84 11.23
N HIS A 57 2.19 -14.73 11.03
CA HIS A 57 2.53 -13.79 12.09
C HIS A 57 1.28 -13.19 12.73
N LEU A 58 0.33 -12.65 11.93
CA LEU A 58 -0.91 -12.06 12.44
C LEU A 58 -1.74 -13.07 13.23
N ALA A 59 -1.83 -14.31 12.75
CA ALA A 59 -2.59 -15.37 13.41
C ALA A 59 -2.02 -15.77 14.78
N ALA A 60 -0.71 -15.60 14.98
CA ALA A 60 -0.04 -15.87 16.25
C ALA A 60 -0.20 -14.76 17.30
N GLN A 61 -0.72 -13.59 16.93
CA GLN A 61 -0.88 -12.46 17.84
C GLN A 61 -2.21 -12.51 18.63
N PRO A 62 -2.27 -11.95 19.86
CA PRO A 62 -3.51 -11.77 20.58
C PRO A 62 -4.51 -10.90 19.82
N GLN A 63 -5.79 -11.30 19.84
CA GLN A 63 -6.84 -10.65 19.03
C GLN A 63 -8.27 -10.93 19.52
N ALA A 64 -8.46 -11.27 20.79
CA ALA A 64 -9.79 -11.56 21.34
C ALA A 64 -10.59 -10.27 21.57
N THR A 65 -9.93 -9.21 22.03
CA THR A 65 -10.55 -7.94 22.42
C THR A 65 -10.37 -6.84 21.37
N PHE A 66 -11.21 -5.80 21.42
CA PHE A 66 -11.09 -4.65 20.54
C PHE A 66 -9.71 -3.99 20.65
N ARG A 67 -9.17 -3.88 21.86
CA ARG A 67 -7.86 -3.27 22.12
C ARG A 67 -6.73 -4.08 21.48
N GLU A 68 -6.79 -5.41 21.58
CA GLU A 68 -5.82 -6.30 20.94
C GLU A 68 -5.90 -6.20 19.41
N LYS A 69 -7.11 -6.23 18.83
CA LYS A 69 -7.31 -6.02 17.39
C LYS A 69 -6.81 -4.65 16.93
N GLN A 70 -7.01 -3.60 17.73
CA GLN A 70 -6.53 -2.27 17.43
C GLN A 70 -5.00 -2.20 17.43
N ALA A 71 -4.34 -2.79 18.43
CA ALA A 71 -2.89 -2.87 18.48
C ALA A 71 -2.34 -3.66 17.29
N LEU A 72 -2.90 -4.86 17.03
CA LEU A 72 -2.51 -5.71 15.91
C LEU A 72 -2.62 -4.98 14.57
N THR A 73 -3.77 -4.36 14.29
CA THR A 73 -3.97 -3.64 13.03
C THR A 73 -3.05 -2.43 12.89
N ARG A 74 -2.75 -1.72 13.98
CA ARG A 74 -1.82 -0.59 13.97
C ARG A 74 -0.40 -1.05 13.63
N ASP A 75 0.09 -2.07 14.31
CA ASP A 75 1.47 -2.55 14.19
C ASP A 75 1.65 -3.20 12.80
N ALA A 76 0.69 -4.02 12.37
CA ALA A 76 0.62 -4.57 11.01
C ALA A 76 0.70 -3.48 9.92
N ASN A 77 -0.03 -2.37 10.08
CA ASN A 77 0.03 -1.27 9.11
C ASN A 77 1.36 -0.50 9.14
N ALA A 78 2.06 -0.49 10.27
CA ALA A 78 3.37 0.13 10.40
C ALA A 78 4.42 -0.70 9.65
N ASP A 79 4.41 -2.02 9.84
CA ASP A 79 5.30 -2.95 9.14
C ASP A 79 5.08 -2.89 7.63
N LEU A 80 3.82 -2.99 7.18
CA LEU A 80 3.48 -2.88 5.76
C LEU A 80 3.90 -1.51 5.20
N ARG A 81 3.81 -0.42 5.99
CA ARG A 81 4.28 0.90 5.58
C ARG A 81 5.79 0.89 5.33
N ALA A 82 6.56 0.33 6.25
CA ALA A 82 8.01 0.28 6.15
C ALA A 82 8.48 -0.49 4.91
N LEU A 83 7.67 -1.44 4.44
CA LEU A 83 7.95 -2.27 3.26
C LEU A 83 7.32 -1.74 1.95
N GLY A 84 6.62 -0.61 1.97
CA GLY A 84 5.92 -0.11 0.78
C GLY A 84 4.74 -0.98 0.33
N LEU A 85 4.15 -1.75 1.26
CA LEU A 85 3.03 -2.66 1.02
C LEU A 85 1.73 -2.15 1.64
N ALA A 86 0.63 -2.77 1.23
CA ALA A 86 -0.70 -2.62 1.84
C ALA A 86 -1.49 -3.92 1.73
N ILE A 87 -2.63 -3.98 2.44
CA ILE A 87 -3.60 -5.05 2.24
C ILE A 87 -4.33 -4.79 0.93
N ARG A 88 -4.47 -5.81 0.09
CA ARG A 88 -5.34 -5.81 -1.08
C ARG A 88 -6.79 -5.91 -0.62
N CYS A 89 -7.60 -4.92 -0.98
CA CYS A 89 -9.04 -4.98 -0.75
C CYS A 89 -9.66 -6.17 -1.50
N PRO A 90 -10.36 -7.11 -0.84
CA PRO A 90 -10.97 -8.25 -1.52
C PRO A 90 -12.05 -7.87 -2.55
N ARG A 91 -12.68 -6.69 -2.39
CA ARG A 91 -13.78 -6.25 -3.27
C ARG A 91 -13.30 -5.50 -4.51
N THR A 92 -12.27 -4.68 -4.37
CA THR A 92 -11.81 -3.78 -5.46
C THR A 92 -10.43 -4.16 -5.99
N GLY A 93 -9.67 -4.97 -5.26
CA GLY A 93 -8.25 -5.21 -5.54
C GLY A 93 -7.32 -4.04 -5.19
N GLU A 94 -7.85 -2.90 -4.76
CA GLU A 94 -7.06 -1.70 -4.48
C GLU A 94 -6.28 -1.81 -3.16
N PRO A 95 -5.16 -1.07 -3.01
CA PRO A 95 -4.47 -0.92 -1.73
C PRO A 95 -5.39 -0.36 -0.64
N ALA A 96 -5.36 -1.00 0.52
CA ALA A 96 -6.25 -0.71 1.63
C ALA A 96 -5.52 -0.81 2.98
N VAL A 97 -6.14 -0.23 4.00
CA VAL A 97 -5.62 -0.18 5.38
C VAL A 97 -6.43 -1.12 6.26
N PHE A 98 -5.72 -1.85 7.11
CA PHE A 98 -6.34 -2.69 8.14
C PHE A 98 -6.76 -1.84 9.33
N HIS A 99 -7.91 -2.07 9.93
CA HIS A 99 -8.25 -1.40 11.19
C HIS A 99 -9.21 -2.22 12.02
N ALA A 100 -9.27 -1.90 13.31
CA ALA A 100 -10.30 -2.39 14.21
C ALA A 100 -11.43 -1.36 14.36
N ASP A 101 -12.66 -1.84 14.51
CA ASP A 101 -13.87 -1.06 14.77
C ASP A 101 -14.62 -1.70 15.94
N VAL A 102 -15.24 -0.88 16.79
CA VAL A 102 -15.93 -1.34 18.01
C VAL A 102 -17.14 -2.22 17.66
N GLY A 103 -17.81 -1.95 16.53
CA GLY A 103 -18.99 -2.70 16.09
C GLY A 103 -20.13 -2.71 17.11
N HIS A 104 -20.94 -3.78 17.08
CA HIS A 104 -22.06 -3.99 18.01
C HIS A 104 -21.66 -4.63 19.34
N LYS A 105 -20.44 -5.19 19.42
CA LYS A 105 -19.90 -5.86 20.60
C LYS A 105 -18.65 -5.13 21.08
N PRO A 106 -18.78 -4.10 21.94
CA PRO A 106 -17.68 -3.19 22.20
C PRO A 106 -16.42 -3.82 22.80
N ALA A 107 -16.59 -4.86 23.60
CA ALA A 107 -15.46 -5.58 24.21
C ALA A 107 -14.66 -6.39 23.18
N GLU A 108 -15.34 -7.02 22.21
CA GLU A 108 -14.70 -7.87 21.20
C GLU A 108 -14.17 -7.04 20.03
N GLY A 109 -14.96 -6.09 19.52
CA GLY A 109 -14.67 -5.37 18.27
C GLY A 109 -14.55 -6.29 17.04
N ARG A 110 -14.32 -5.70 15.87
CA ARG A 110 -14.18 -6.41 14.59
C ARG A 110 -13.02 -5.86 13.77
N PHE A 111 -12.46 -6.69 12.90
CA PHE A 111 -11.52 -6.30 11.86
C PHE A 111 -12.22 -5.69 10.66
N MET A 112 -11.59 -4.73 10.02
CA MET A 112 -12.10 -4.05 8.84
C MET A 112 -11.01 -3.64 7.85
N VAL A 113 -11.39 -3.59 6.58
CA VAL A 113 -10.57 -3.07 5.49
C VAL A 113 -11.17 -1.76 4.97
N ALA A 114 -10.37 -0.70 4.97
CA ALA A 114 -10.76 0.60 4.44
C ALA A 114 -9.88 0.99 3.26
N LEU A 115 -10.52 1.42 2.17
CA LEU A 115 -9.80 2.03 1.05
C LEU A 115 -9.26 3.39 1.48
N VAL A 116 -8.02 3.66 1.08
CA VAL A 116 -7.43 5.00 1.22
C VAL A 116 -7.88 5.81 0.01
N SER A 117 -9.04 6.45 0.13
CA SER A 117 -9.48 7.45 -0.86
C SER A 117 -8.87 8.82 -0.53
N ASN A 118 -8.68 9.64 -1.55
CA ASN A 118 -8.30 11.06 -1.41
C ASN A 118 -9.46 11.89 -0.86
N ASP A 119 -10.70 11.44 -1.07
CA ASP A 119 -11.84 11.98 -0.36
C ASP A 119 -11.77 11.53 1.08
N ARG A 120 -11.99 12.47 2.00
CA ARG A 120 -11.90 12.27 3.46
C ARG A 120 -12.79 11.14 4.00
N ASP A 121 -13.62 10.56 3.14
CA ASP A 121 -14.44 9.39 3.42
C ASP A 121 -13.69 8.08 3.12
N ARG A 122 -13.30 7.40 4.20
CA ARG A 122 -12.83 6.02 4.14
C ARG A 122 -14.00 5.11 3.74
N LYS A 123 -13.99 4.63 2.50
CA LYS A 123 -14.98 3.64 2.06
C LYS A 123 -14.68 2.29 2.70
N ARG A 124 -15.55 1.88 3.63
CA ARG A 124 -15.50 0.59 4.31
C ARG A 124 -15.86 -0.51 3.32
N THR A 125 -15.05 -1.56 3.21
CA THR A 125 -15.24 -2.59 2.18
C THR A 125 -15.59 -3.95 2.76
N VAL A 126 -14.84 -4.41 3.76
CA VAL A 126 -14.97 -5.72 4.37
C VAL A 126 -14.91 -5.56 5.89
N SER A 127 -15.73 -6.33 6.62
CA SER A 127 -15.73 -6.42 8.07
C SER A 127 -15.86 -7.85 8.54
N SER A 128 -15.11 -8.26 9.56
CA SER A 128 -15.13 -9.61 10.11
C SER A 128 -14.83 -9.59 11.61
N GLN A 129 -15.49 -10.46 12.39
CA GLN A 129 -15.19 -10.63 13.81
C GLN A 129 -13.85 -11.32 14.04
N HIS A 130 -13.47 -12.22 13.13
CA HIS A 130 -12.23 -12.99 13.17
C HIS A 130 -11.24 -12.47 12.14
N LEU A 131 -9.95 -12.68 12.40
CA LEU A 131 -8.91 -12.40 11.42
C LEU A 131 -9.15 -13.27 10.19
N PHE A 132 -9.24 -12.63 9.04
CA PHE A 132 -9.32 -13.28 7.74
C PHE A 132 -7.95 -13.26 7.08
N GLN A 133 -7.71 -14.19 6.17
CA GLN A 133 -6.48 -14.21 5.37
C GLN A 133 -6.43 -12.94 4.52
N VAL A 134 -5.32 -12.20 4.64
CA VAL A 134 -5.10 -10.97 3.88
C VAL A 134 -4.21 -11.28 2.69
N GLU A 135 -4.52 -10.68 1.55
CA GLU A 135 -3.59 -10.62 0.43
C GLU A 135 -2.83 -9.29 0.50
N LEU A 136 -1.54 -9.30 0.19
CA LEU A 136 -0.74 -8.08 0.13
C LEU A 136 -0.63 -7.56 -1.30
N ARG A 137 -0.34 -6.27 -1.45
CA ARG A 137 -0.02 -5.63 -2.73
C ARG A 137 0.93 -4.46 -2.50
N GLY A 138 1.68 -4.08 -3.52
CA GLY A 138 2.43 -2.82 -3.52
C GLY A 138 1.54 -1.61 -3.27
N ASN A 139 2.03 -0.67 -2.46
CA ASN A 139 1.40 0.63 -2.25
C ASN A 139 2.42 1.76 -2.43
N PRO A 140 2.96 1.92 -3.65
CA PRO A 140 4.07 2.81 -3.89
C PRO A 140 3.71 4.30 -3.84
N ASN A 141 2.42 4.63 -3.86
CA ASN A 141 1.90 6.00 -3.90
C ASN A 141 1.28 6.43 -2.56
N ARG A 142 1.67 5.80 -1.45
CA ARG A 142 1.14 6.16 -0.14
C ARG A 142 1.58 7.59 0.21
N ARG A 143 0.61 8.50 0.30
CA ARG A 143 0.81 9.89 0.69
C ARG A 143 1.34 9.93 2.13
N GLU A 144 2.56 10.43 2.30
CA GLU A 144 3.07 10.78 3.64
C GLU A 144 2.32 12.02 4.12
N GLY A 145 1.79 11.97 5.34
CA GLY A 145 1.14 13.12 5.97
C GLY A 145 2.14 14.26 6.10
N GLY A 146 2.05 15.24 5.20
CA GLY A 146 3.00 16.35 5.10
C GLY A 146 3.34 16.72 3.65
N ALA A 147 3.49 15.74 2.76
CA ALA A 147 3.84 16.00 1.36
C ALA A 147 2.76 16.82 0.65
N GLU A 148 1.48 16.53 0.91
CA GLU A 148 0.36 17.32 0.40
C GLU A 148 0.23 18.68 1.07
N TYR A 149 0.51 18.74 2.37
CA TYR A 149 0.51 20.01 3.09
C TYR A 149 1.52 20.96 2.44
N TRP A 150 2.73 20.48 2.14
CA TRP A 150 3.76 21.25 1.45
C TRP A 150 3.43 21.54 -0.01
N ALA A 151 2.98 20.54 -0.79
CA ALA A 151 2.58 20.74 -2.19
C ALA A 151 1.46 21.79 -2.32
N ARG A 152 0.43 21.70 -1.46
CA ARG A 152 -0.65 22.68 -1.39
C ARG A 152 -0.13 24.07 -1.02
N ARG A 153 0.76 24.16 -0.03
CA ARG A 153 1.34 25.44 0.41
C ARG A 153 2.21 26.10 -0.65
N VAL A 154 2.93 25.30 -1.46
CA VAL A 154 3.72 25.80 -2.60
C VAL A 154 2.81 26.29 -3.72
N SER A 155 1.70 25.61 -4.02
CA SER A 155 0.74 26.07 -5.03
C SER A 155 -0.07 27.30 -4.63
N GLU A 156 -0.24 27.53 -3.32
CA GLU A 156 -1.00 28.66 -2.77
C GLU A 156 -0.14 29.92 -2.54
N GLN A 157 1.20 29.86 -2.71
CA GLN A 157 2.03 31.06 -2.64
C GLN A 157 1.83 31.91 -3.90
N PRO A 158 1.38 33.18 -3.78
CA PRO A 158 1.33 34.07 -4.93
C PRO A 158 2.75 34.25 -5.50
N PRO A 159 2.91 34.39 -6.83
CA PRO A 159 4.22 34.58 -7.43
C PRO A 159 4.88 35.78 -6.77
N SER A 160 6.05 35.56 -6.15
CA SER A 160 6.76 36.62 -5.44
C SER A 160 7.03 37.75 -6.43
N THR A 161 6.43 38.91 -6.20
CA THR A 161 6.78 40.16 -6.87
C THR A 161 8.19 40.56 -6.40
N ARG A 162 9.21 39.94 -6.98
CA ARG A 162 10.57 40.46 -6.88
C ARG A 162 10.59 41.77 -7.66
N GLY A 163 10.52 42.85 -6.89
CA GLY A 163 10.63 44.22 -7.36
C GLY A 163 11.92 44.43 -8.15
N ARG A 164 11.79 45.33 -9.13
CA ARG A 164 12.88 45.91 -9.92
C ARG A 164 13.79 46.76 -9.06
#